data_AF-A0A1Q5F6L5-F1
#
_entry.id   AF-A0A1Q5F6L5-F1
#
_cell.length_a   1.000
_cell.length_b   1.000
_cell.length_c   1.000
_cell.angle_alpha   90.00
_cell.angle_beta   90.00
_cell.angle_gamma   90.00
#
_symmetry.space_group_name_H-M   'P 1'
#
loop_
_entity.id
_entity.type
_entity.pdbx_description
1 polymer ?
#
loop_
_entity_poly.entity_id
_entity_poly.type
_entity_poly.pdbx_seq_one_letter_code
_entity_poly.pdbx_strand_id
1 'polypeptide(L)'
;MRCIDCLSPPTHRGRCEAHHGAYEARPSVRARRRLLALVIRRHSGAERLRRRVDRDGSAVCGLCGEDVPAELVDVDHRLPLAHGGEDTDDNVWTPCRTCHRGKTERDFAEMV
;
A
#
# COMPACT_ATOMS: atom_id res chain seq x y z
N MET A 1 20.60 24.11 14.89
CA MET A 1 20.49 22.68 15.29
C MET A 1 21.78 21.97 14.89
N ARG A 2 22.29 21.01 15.68
CA ARG A 2 23.52 20.26 15.40
C ARG A 2 23.20 18.78 15.17
N CYS A 3 24.13 18.04 14.58
CA CYS A 3 24.06 16.59 14.50
C CYS A 3 23.85 15.99 15.90
N ILE A 4 23.05 14.94 16.01
CA ILE A 4 22.81 14.26 17.30
C ILE A 4 24.09 13.60 17.82
N ASP A 5 24.93 13.11 16.91
CA ASP A 5 26.16 12.37 17.25
C ASP A 5 27.43 13.24 17.21
N CYS A 6 27.36 14.52 16.76
CA CYS A 6 28.51 15.44 16.76
C CYS A 6 28.12 16.92 16.63
N LEU A 7 29.10 17.83 16.56
CA LEU A 7 28.83 19.28 16.48
C LEU A 7 28.59 19.80 15.06
N SER A 8 28.77 18.99 14.02
CA SER A 8 28.54 19.38 12.63
C SER A 8 27.06 19.69 12.35
N PRO A 9 26.74 20.55 11.37
CA PRO A 9 25.37 20.77 10.93
C PRO A 9 24.72 19.46 10.43
N PRO A 10 23.43 19.22 10.74
CA PRO A 10 22.72 18.04 10.24
C PRO A 10 22.29 18.23 8.78
N THR A 11 22.35 17.15 8.00
CA THR A 11 21.88 17.09 6.61
C THR A 11 20.75 16.09 6.41
N HIS A 12 20.68 15.02 7.22
CA HIS A 12 19.66 13.98 7.12
C HIS A 12 19.15 13.55 8.50
N ARG A 13 17.84 13.69 8.72
CA ARG A 13 17.15 13.19 9.94
C ARG A 13 17.89 13.54 11.24
N GLY A 14 18.39 14.77 11.35
CA GLY A 14 19.12 15.25 12.53
C GLY A 14 20.58 14.78 12.64
N ARG A 15 21.16 14.14 11.62
CA ARG A 15 22.58 13.75 11.56
C ARG A 15 23.29 14.41 10.40
N CYS A 16 24.60 14.63 10.52
CA CYS A 16 25.43 14.92 9.36
C CYS A 16 25.52 13.68 8.46
N GLU A 17 25.97 13.85 7.21
CA GLU A 17 26.03 12.77 6.22
C GLU A 17 26.83 11.55 6.71
N ALA A 18 28.02 11.78 7.27
CA ALA A 18 28.87 10.72 7.79
C ALA A 18 28.18 9.90 8.91
N HIS A 19 27.57 10.59 9.89
CA HIS A 19 26.86 9.91 10.98
C HIS A 19 25.54 9.28 10.52
N HIS A 20 24.87 9.85 9.52
CA HIS A 20 23.71 9.21 8.91
C HIS A 20 24.11 7.90 8.23
N GLY A 21 25.15 7.92 7.39
CA GLY A 21 25.69 6.72 6.74
C GLY A 21 26.13 5.65 7.74
N ALA A 22 26.85 6.04 8.80
CA ALA A 22 27.26 5.12 9.86
C ALA A 22 26.06 4.52 10.61
N TYR A 23 25.03 5.32 10.91
CA TYR A 23 23.78 4.85 11.51
C TYR A 23 23.07 3.85 10.60
N GLU A 24 22.93 4.17 9.30
CA GLU A 24 22.29 3.29 8.32
C GLU A 24 23.08 1.99 8.07
N ALA A 25 24.40 2.03 8.27
CA ALA A 25 25.24 0.86 8.14
C ALA A 25 25.09 -0.15 9.28
N ARG A 26 24.57 0.26 10.45
CA ARG A 26 24.44 -0.59 11.65
C ARG A 26 23.61 -1.86 11.34
N PRO A 27 24.07 -3.06 11.78
CA PRO A 27 23.35 -4.30 11.51
C PRO A 27 21.89 -4.31 11.96
N SER A 28 21.59 -3.75 13.14
CA SER A 28 20.22 -3.65 13.66
C SER A 28 19.32 -2.75 12.83
N VAL A 29 19.85 -1.64 12.32
CA VAL A 29 19.12 -0.71 11.43
C VAL A 29 18.84 -1.38 10.09
N ARG A 30 19.84 -2.03 9.50
CA ARG A 30 19.67 -2.80 8.26
C ARG A 30 18.66 -3.94 8.41
N ALA A 31 18.72 -4.71 9.50
CA ALA A 31 17.78 -5.79 9.79
C ALA A 31 16.35 -5.25 9.93
N ARG A 32 16.15 -4.18 10.71
CA ARG A 32 14.84 -3.52 10.86
C ARG A 32 14.31 -3.03 9.51
N ARG A 33 15.13 -2.39 8.67
CA ARG A 33 14.72 -1.93 7.33
C ARG A 33 14.29 -3.09 6.44
N ARG A 34 15.00 -4.21 6.46
CA ARG A 34 14.63 -5.43 5.72
C ARG A 34 13.27 -5.95 6.17
N LEU A 35 13.04 -6.05 7.49
CA LEU A 35 11.76 -6.48 8.04
C LEU A 35 10.62 -5.54 7.62
N LEU A 36 10.82 -4.23 7.76
CA LEU A 36 9.82 -3.25 7.33
C LEU A 36 9.53 -3.34 5.82
N ALA A 37 10.55 -3.55 4.99
CA ALA A 37 10.35 -3.74 3.55
C ALA A 37 9.51 -4.99 3.23
N LEU A 38 9.67 -6.07 3.99
CA LEU A 38 8.82 -7.28 3.85
C LEU A 38 7.38 -6.99 4.25
N VAL A 39 7.16 -6.27 5.34
CA VAL A 39 5.82 -5.86 5.80
C VAL A 39 5.16 -4.96 4.76
N ILE A 40 5.86 -3.93 4.27
CA ILE A 40 5.35 -3.05 3.20
C ILE A 40 5.03 -3.85 1.94
N ARG A 41 5.90 -4.79 1.55
CA ARG A 41 5.65 -5.66 0.40
C ARG A 41 4.42 -6.54 0.62
N ARG A 42 4.18 -7.04 1.84
CA ARG A 42 2.96 -7.81 2.13
C ARG A 42 1.73 -6.92 1.99
N HIS A 43 1.75 -5.75 2.62
CA HIS A 43 0.65 -4.77 2.67
C HIS A 43 0.72 -3.74 1.53
N SER A 44 0.80 -4.22 0.30
CA SER A 44 0.70 -3.39 -0.91
C SER A 44 -0.08 -4.10 -2.03
N GLY A 45 -1.07 -4.90 -1.63
CA GLY A 45 -1.90 -5.70 -2.54
C GLY A 45 -2.62 -4.82 -3.56
N ALA A 46 -3.22 -3.71 -3.12
CA ALA A 46 -3.96 -2.81 -4.00
C ALA A 46 -3.06 -2.21 -5.10
N GLU A 47 -1.87 -1.75 -4.73
CA GLU A 47 -0.90 -1.21 -5.69
C GLU A 47 -0.47 -2.27 -6.71
N ARG A 48 -0.17 -3.49 -6.25
CA ARG A 48 0.22 -4.60 -7.14
C ARG A 48 -0.89 -4.98 -8.10
N LEU A 49 -2.12 -5.09 -7.60
CA LEU A 49 -3.27 -5.42 -8.43
C LEU A 49 -3.53 -4.32 -9.45
N ARG A 50 -3.47 -3.05 -9.06
CA ARG A 50 -3.61 -1.91 -9.98
C ARG A 50 -2.58 -1.97 -11.11
N ARG A 51 -1.30 -2.16 -10.79
CA ARG A 51 -0.24 -2.32 -11.80
C ARG A 51 -0.46 -3.50 -12.74
N ARG A 52 -1.13 -4.57 -12.29
CA ARG A 52 -1.49 -5.72 -13.14
C ARG A 52 -2.63 -5.34 -14.10
N VAL A 53 -3.71 -4.77 -13.57
CA VAL A 53 -4.86 -4.31 -14.36
C VAL A 53 -4.42 -3.31 -15.45
N ASP A 54 -3.59 -2.33 -15.09
CA ASP A 54 -3.12 -1.31 -16.05
C ASP A 54 -2.23 -1.92 -17.15
N ARG A 55 -1.46 -2.97 -16.83
CA ARG A 55 -0.63 -3.70 -17.80
C ARG A 55 -1.49 -4.51 -18.76
N ASP A 56 -2.51 -5.18 -18.23
CA ASP A 56 -3.36 -6.09 -18.98
C ASP A 56 -4.40 -5.32 -19.82
N GLY A 57 -4.71 -4.06 -19.44
CA GLY A 57 -5.59 -3.15 -20.18
C GLY A 57 -7.08 -3.37 -19.89
N SER A 58 -7.44 -4.53 -19.33
CA SER A 58 -8.76 -4.85 -18.80
C SER A 58 -8.64 -5.78 -17.58
N ALA A 59 -9.74 -5.94 -16.85
CA ALA A 59 -9.87 -6.96 -15.83
C ALA A 59 -11.32 -7.40 -15.66
N VAL A 60 -11.48 -8.67 -15.30
CA VAL A 60 -12.78 -9.26 -14.97
C VAL A 60 -13.31 -8.66 -13.67
N CYS A 61 -14.55 -8.19 -13.70
CA CYS A 61 -15.26 -7.69 -12.55
C CYS A 61 -15.52 -8.83 -11.55
N GLY A 62 -15.03 -8.70 -10.32
CA GLY A 62 -15.23 -9.70 -9.28
C GLY A 62 -16.68 -9.88 -8.79
N LEU A 63 -17.59 -9.00 -9.22
CA LEU A 63 -19.02 -9.02 -8.87
C LEU A 63 -19.91 -9.51 -10.01
N CYS A 64 -19.78 -8.94 -11.21
CA CYS A 64 -20.63 -9.27 -12.35
C CYS A 64 -19.98 -10.21 -13.38
N GLY A 65 -18.68 -10.45 -13.29
CA GLY A 65 -17.96 -11.36 -14.20
C GLY A 65 -17.64 -10.79 -15.59
N GLU A 66 -18.06 -9.56 -15.89
CA GLU A 66 -17.75 -8.90 -17.16
C GLU A 66 -16.27 -8.52 -17.25
N ASP A 67 -15.68 -8.62 -18.45
CA ASP A 67 -14.35 -8.05 -18.70
C ASP A 67 -14.47 -6.55 -18.99
N VAL A 68 -13.78 -5.74 -18.19
CA VAL A 68 -13.98 -4.29 -18.15
C VAL A 68 -12.65 -3.57 -18.40
N PRO A 69 -12.60 -2.52 -19.23
CA PRO A 69 -11.39 -1.72 -19.44
C PRO A 69 -10.78 -1.24 -18.13
N ALA A 70 -9.45 -1.23 -18.02
CA ALA A 70 -8.71 -0.88 -16.81
C ALA A 70 -9.15 0.47 -16.20
N GLU A 71 -9.49 1.44 -17.06
CA GLU A 71 -9.97 2.77 -16.68
C GLU A 71 -11.36 2.78 -16.00
N LEU A 72 -12.16 1.72 -16.16
CA LEU A 72 -13.50 1.56 -15.58
C LEU A 72 -13.52 0.52 -14.45
N VAL A 73 -12.37 -0.05 -14.11
CA VAL A 73 -12.19 -1.00 -13.00
C VAL A 73 -11.58 -0.28 -11.81
N ASP A 74 -12.18 -0.43 -10.64
CA ASP A 74 -11.60 -0.01 -9.37
C ASP A 74 -10.84 -1.17 -8.71
N VAL A 75 -9.93 -0.86 -7.78
CA VAL A 75 -9.30 -1.86 -6.91
C VAL A 75 -9.80 -1.55 -5.51
N ASP A 76 -10.52 -2.50 -4.94
CA ASP A 76 -11.19 -2.36 -3.65
C ASP A 76 -10.67 -3.42 -2.68
N HIS A 77 -10.94 -3.25 -1.38
CA HIS A 77 -10.70 -4.24 -0.35
C HIS A 77 -12.00 -5.01 -0.08
N ARG A 78 -11.95 -6.35 -0.10
CA ARG A 78 -13.10 -7.22 0.18
C ARG A 78 -13.64 -6.96 1.60
N LEU A 79 -12.76 -7.06 2.60
CA LEU A 79 -12.98 -6.50 3.94
C LEU A 79 -12.35 -5.10 3.97
N PRO A 80 -13.14 -4.02 4.14
CA PRO A 80 -12.58 -2.68 4.14
C PRO A 80 -11.55 -2.48 5.26
N LEU A 81 -10.55 -1.64 5.00
CA LEU A 81 -9.50 -1.33 5.98
C LEU A 81 -10.09 -0.76 7.30
N ALA A 82 -11.17 0.01 7.21
CA ALA A 82 -11.89 0.56 8.37
C ALA A 82 -12.48 -0.52 9.29
N HIS A 83 -12.70 -1.74 8.78
CA HIS A 83 -13.21 -2.89 9.52
C HIS A 83 -12.14 -3.94 9.80
N GLY A 84 -10.86 -3.54 9.81
CA GLY A 84 -9.75 -4.45 10.12
C GLY A 84 -9.26 -5.28 8.95
N GLY A 85 -9.65 -4.93 7.72
CA GLY A 85 -9.03 -5.48 6.52
C GLY A 85 -7.55 -5.13 6.41
N GLU A 86 -6.76 -6.02 5.81
CA GLU A 86 -5.37 -5.78 5.47
C GLU A 86 -5.22 -5.49 3.97
N ASP A 87 -4.22 -4.70 3.56
CA ASP A 87 -3.91 -4.46 2.14
C ASP A 87 -3.08 -5.60 1.52
N THR A 88 -3.60 -6.83 1.56
CA THR A 88 -2.94 -8.03 1.04
C THR A 88 -3.55 -8.48 -0.28
N ASP A 89 -2.82 -9.29 -1.06
CA ASP A 89 -3.32 -9.82 -2.35
C ASP A 89 -4.63 -10.60 -2.20
N ASP A 90 -4.83 -11.27 -1.07
CA ASP A 90 -6.03 -12.07 -0.79
C ASP A 90 -7.25 -11.21 -0.47
N ASN A 91 -7.05 -9.98 -0.01
CA ASN A 91 -8.12 -9.06 0.39
C ASN A 91 -8.42 -8.01 -0.68
N VAL A 92 -7.69 -7.95 -1.79
CA VAL A 92 -7.97 -7.00 -2.88
C VAL A 92 -8.63 -7.66 -4.09
N TRP A 93 -9.45 -6.91 -4.80
CA TRP A 93 -10.18 -7.39 -5.98
C TRP A 93 -10.56 -6.24 -6.92
N THR A 94 -11.07 -6.61 -8.10
CA THR A 94 -11.39 -5.69 -9.20
C THR A 94 -12.90 -5.58 -9.44
N PRO A 95 -13.66 -4.75 -8.70
CA PRO A 95 -15.03 -4.43 -9.10
C PRO A 95 -15.06 -3.39 -10.22
N CYS A 96 -16.01 -3.49 -11.16
CA CYS A 96 -16.31 -2.37 -12.05
C CYS A 96 -16.94 -1.23 -11.25
N ARG A 97 -16.79 0.02 -11.70
CA ARG A 97 -17.29 1.21 -10.99
C ARG A 97 -18.76 1.13 -10.59
N THR A 98 -19.61 0.56 -11.44
CA THR A 98 -21.04 0.38 -11.16
C THR A 98 -21.27 -0.59 -10.00
N CYS A 99 -20.64 -1.76 -10.04
CA CYS A 99 -20.74 -2.75 -8.98
C CYS A 99 -20.11 -2.27 -7.67
N HIS A 100 -18.99 -1.54 -7.75
CA HIS A 100 -18.32 -0.97 -6.60
C HIS A 100 -19.22 0.02 -5.86
N ARG A 101 -19.81 0.99 -6.59
CA ARG A 101 -20.76 1.95 -6.01
C ARG A 101 -21.91 1.26 -5.27
N GLY A 102 -22.51 0.25 -5.90
CA GLY A 102 -23.60 -0.51 -5.28
C GLY A 102 -23.16 -1.32 -4.05
N LYS A 103 -21.91 -1.79 -3.98
CA LYS A 103 -21.34 -2.39 -2.76
C LYS A 103 -21.16 -1.33 -1.67
N THR A 104 -20.53 -0.21 -2.00
CA THR A 104 -20.27 0.86 -1.04
C THR A 104 -21.56 1.36 -0.38
N GLU A 105 -22.63 1.56 -1.16
CA GLU A 105 -23.94 1.96 -0.62
C GLU A 105 -24.52 0.93 0.37
N ARG A 106 -24.36 -0.37 0.10
CA ARG A 106 -24.78 -1.43 1.04
C ARG A 106 -23.92 -1.47 2.29
N ASP A 107 -22.60 -1.42 2.14
CA ASP A 107 -21.66 -1.45 3.27
C ASP A 107 -21.95 -0.30 4.24
N PHE A 108 -22.24 0.91 3.74
CA PHE A 108 -22.63 2.05 4.58
C PHE A 108 -24.00 1.90 5.24
N ALA A 109 -24.96 1.27 4.58
CA ALA A 109 -26.30 1.06 5.14
C ALA A 109 -26.29 0.07 6.31
N GLU A 110 -25.41 -0.94 6.30
CA GLU A 110 -25.29 -1.94 7.38
C GLU A 110 -24.54 -1.42 8.62
N MET A 111 -23.99 -0.21 8.59
CA MET A 111 -23.30 0.43 9.73
C MET A 111 -24.22 1.33 10.58
N VAL A 112 -25.49 1.50 10.19
CA VAL A 112 -26.51 2.30 10.90
C VAL A 112 -27.47 1.37 11.63
#